data_AF-A0A3A1UP34-F1
#
_entry.id   AF-A0A3A1UP34-F1
#
_cell.length_a   1.000
_cell.length_b   1.000
_cell.length_c   1.000
_cell.angle_alpha   90.00
_cell.angle_beta   90.00
_cell.angle_gamma   90.00
#
_symmetry.space_group_name_H-M   'P 1'
#
loop_
_entity.id
_entity.type
_entity.pdbx_description
1 polymer ?
#
loop_
_entity_poly.entity_id
_entity_poly.type
_entity_poly.pdbx_seq_one_letter_code
_entity_poly.pdbx_strand_id
1 'polypeptide(L)'
;MTLQQLKYVIEVANRGSMNEAAKRLFISQPSLSNAIKDLEAEMQITIFERTNKGITLSKEGVEFLSYARQVVEQAELLESRYLNAKPSMQHFSVSTQHYAFAVNAFVKLVNEHGHEEYELALRETKTYEIIEDVKNMRSEIGILYVNEFNGKVIHKLLKSANLQFNSLFTAKPHIFISIKNPLAKQSVVTIDQLQDYPYLSFDQGEYNSFHFSEEILSTLTHKKSIRVNDRATLFNLLIGLNGYTISTGVLSADLNGNEIIPVPLAIEEEIHVGWISHRSVPLSLLGAAYIEALKEAIGE
;
A
#
# COMPACT_ATOMS: atom_id res chain seq x y z
N MET A 1 -0.88 -25.40 -21.14
CA MET A 1 -1.04 -24.64 -19.89
C MET A 1 -2.07 -25.39 -19.06
N THR A 2 -1.81 -25.57 -17.78
CA THR A 2 -2.73 -26.24 -16.83
C THR A 2 -3.00 -25.34 -15.62
N LEU A 3 -4.13 -25.51 -14.94
CA LEU A 3 -4.43 -24.79 -13.69
C LEU A 3 -3.33 -24.99 -12.63
N GLN A 4 -2.74 -26.18 -12.58
CA GLN A 4 -1.64 -26.47 -11.66
C GLN A 4 -0.39 -25.61 -11.95
N GLN A 5 -0.03 -25.42 -13.21
CA GLN A 5 1.07 -24.54 -13.60
C GLN A 5 0.78 -23.07 -13.26
N LEU A 6 -0.48 -22.63 -13.37
CA LEU A 6 -0.87 -21.28 -12.94
C LEU A 6 -0.71 -21.10 -11.42
N LYS A 7 -1.17 -22.09 -10.63
CA LYS A 7 -0.97 -22.11 -9.16
C LYS A 7 0.51 -22.07 -8.78
N TYR A 8 1.37 -22.75 -9.54
CA TYR A 8 2.82 -22.71 -9.37
C TYR A 8 3.42 -21.31 -9.62
N VAL A 9 3.02 -20.64 -10.71
CA VAL A 9 3.47 -19.27 -11.00
C VAL A 9 3.02 -18.32 -9.89
N ILE A 10 1.77 -18.40 -9.44
CA ILE A 10 1.24 -17.57 -8.36
C ILE A 10 2.05 -17.75 -7.07
N GLU A 11 2.33 -18.99 -6.67
CA GLU A 11 3.09 -19.25 -5.44
C GLU A 11 4.54 -18.76 -5.53
N VAL A 12 5.21 -18.94 -6.67
CA VAL A 12 6.57 -18.42 -6.86
C VAL A 12 6.59 -16.90 -6.78
N ALA A 13 5.62 -16.22 -7.38
CA ALA A 13 5.48 -14.77 -7.29
C ALA A 13 5.24 -14.31 -5.84
N ASN A 14 4.35 -14.98 -5.10
CA ASN A 14 4.05 -14.65 -3.71
C ASN A 14 5.28 -14.77 -2.79
N ARG A 15 6.13 -15.78 -3.01
CA ARG A 15 7.29 -16.06 -2.14
C ARG A 15 8.59 -15.39 -2.60
N GLY A 16 8.67 -14.95 -3.86
CA GLY A 16 9.91 -14.42 -4.46
C GLY A 16 11.06 -15.44 -4.52
N SER A 17 10.77 -16.73 -4.29
CA SER A 17 11.75 -17.80 -4.16
C SER A 17 11.18 -19.13 -4.63
N MET A 18 11.86 -19.75 -5.60
CA MET A 18 11.49 -21.07 -6.11
C MET A 18 11.59 -22.15 -5.03
N ASN A 19 12.55 -22.03 -4.12
CA ASN A 19 12.74 -22.99 -3.03
C ASN A 19 11.61 -22.91 -2.00
N GLU A 20 11.23 -21.70 -1.59
CA GLU A 20 10.15 -21.53 -0.61
C GLU A 20 8.79 -21.91 -1.21
N ALA A 21 8.55 -21.56 -2.48
CA ALA A 21 7.36 -21.99 -3.20
C ALA A 21 7.27 -23.52 -3.33
N ALA A 22 8.36 -24.20 -3.69
CA ALA A 22 8.37 -25.66 -3.79
C ALA A 22 8.07 -26.36 -2.46
N LYS A 23 8.62 -25.85 -1.35
CA LYS A 23 8.30 -26.32 0.00
C LYS A 23 6.82 -26.16 0.32
N ARG A 24 6.24 -24.99 0.04
CA ARG A 24 4.82 -24.70 0.30
C ARG A 24 3.89 -25.57 -0.55
N LEU A 25 4.27 -25.88 -1.77
CA LEU A 25 3.54 -26.75 -2.70
C LEU A 25 3.78 -28.24 -2.45
N PHE A 26 4.63 -28.61 -1.49
CA PHE A 26 5.02 -29.99 -1.19
C PHE A 26 5.59 -30.76 -2.40
N ILE A 27 6.39 -30.08 -3.23
CA ILE A 27 7.05 -30.67 -4.40
C ILE A 27 8.55 -30.36 -4.41
N SER A 28 9.29 -31.05 -5.29
CA SER A 28 10.70 -30.74 -5.50
C SER A 28 10.89 -29.43 -6.29
N GLN A 29 11.91 -28.66 -5.95
CA GLN A 29 12.26 -27.44 -6.70
C GLN A 29 12.57 -27.73 -8.19
N PRO A 30 13.27 -28.82 -8.57
CA PRO A 30 13.44 -29.16 -9.98
C PRO A 30 12.11 -29.39 -10.71
N SER A 31 11.15 -30.07 -10.08
CA SER A 31 9.81 -30.28 -10.65
C SER A 31 9.08 -28.96 -10.88
N LEU A 32 9.10 -28.06 -9.88
CA LEU A 32 8.50 -26.72 -10.00
C LEU A 32 9.15 -25.91 -11.12
N SER A 33 10.48 -25.92 -11.18
CA SER A 33 11.23 -25.18 -12.20
C SER A 33 10.99 -25.71 -13.60
N ASN A 34 10.85 -27.02 -13.78
CA ASN A 34 10.53 -27.60 -15.09
C ASN A 34 9.10 -27.24 -15.52
N ALA A 35 8.12 -27.35 -14.61
CA ALA A 35 6.74 -27.01 -14.91
C ALA A 35 6.56 -25.54 -15.34
N ILE A 36 7.33 -24.62 -14.73
CA ILE A 36 7.36 -23.20 -15.12
C ILE A 36 8.08 -23.01 -16.45
N LYS A 37 9.22 -23.66 -16.68
CA LYS A 37 9.94 -23.58 -17.96
C LYS A 37 9.10 -24.10 -19.13
N ASP A 38 8.38 -25.19 -18.93
CA ASP A 38 7.49 -25.78 -19.94
C ASP A 38 6.35 -24.80 -20.25
N LEU A 39 5.81 -24.14 -19.23
CA LEU A 39 4.79 -23.10 -19.40
C LEU A 39 5.34 -21.87 -20.14
N GLU A 40 6.53 -21.39 -19.78
CA GLU A 40 7.22 -20.29 -20.46
C GLU A 40 7.47 -20.62 -21.94
N ALA A 41 7.92 -21.84 -22.23
CA ALA A 41 8.15 -22.32 -23.59
C ALA A 41 6.84 -22.43 -24.40
N GLU A 42 5.78 -22.94 -23.79
CA GLU A 42 4.46 -23.04 -24.42
C GLU A 42 3.87 -21.65 -24.73
N MET A 43 3.98 -20.71 -23.79
CA MET A 43 3.45 -19.35 -23.93
C MET A 43 4.38 -18.41 -24.71
N GLN A 44 5.60 -18.84 -25.01
CA GLN A 44 6.65 -18.07 -25.70
C GLN A 44 7.00 -16.74 -25.00
N ILE A 45 6.98 -16.74 -23.67
CA ILE A 45 7.33 -15.58 -22.83
C ILE A 45 8.32 -16.01 -21.75
N THR A 46 9.04 -15.05 -21.18
CA THR A 46 9.75 -15.26 -19.91
C THR A 46 8.84 -14.73 -18.80
N ILE A 47 8.40 -15.56 -17.86
CA ILE A 47 7.57 -15.13 -16.73
C ILE A 47 8.46 -14.60 -15.61
N PHE A 48 9.57 -15.29 -15.32
CA PHE A 48 10.46 -14.94 -14.22
C PHE A 48 11.89 -14.64 -14.68
N GLU A 49 12.43 -13.53 -14.18
CA GLU A 49 13.83 -13.16 -14.33
C GLU A 49 14.62 -13.55 -13.06
N ARG A 50 15.82 -14.07 -13.25
CA ARG A 50 16.75 -14.37 -12.15
C ARG A 50 17.68 -13.18 -11.95
N THR A 51 17.69 -12.66 -10.75
CA THR A 51 18.57 -11.56 -10.35
C THR A 51 19.48 -12.00 -9.19
N ASN A 52 20.51 -11.21 -8.91
CA ASN A 52 21.38 -11.43 -7.75
C ASN A 52 20.62 -11.33 -6.40
N LYS A 53 19.39 -10.80 -6.40
CA LYS A 53 18.53 -10.64 -5.22
C LYS A 53 17.44 -11.72 -5.11
N GLY A 54 17.32 -12.62 -6.09
CA GLY A 54 16.28 -13.64 -6.11
C GLY A 54 15.57 -13.73 -7.45
N ILE A 55 14.31 -14.19 -7.43
CA ILE A 55 13.45 -14.28 -8.60
C ILE A 55 12.49 -13.08 -8.62
N THR A 56 12.36 -12.43 -9.77
CA THR A 56 11.42 -11.33 -10.01
C THR A 56 10.58 -11.61 -11.24
N LEU A 57 9.41 -11.01 -11.36
CA LEU A 57 8.60 -11.10 -12.59
C LEU A 57 9.25 -10.29 -13.70
N SER A 58 9.21 -10.81 -14.93
CA SER A 58 9.47 -9.99 -16.11
C SER A 58 8.28 -9.04 -16.37
N LYS A 59 8.43 -8.14 -17.34
CA LYS A 59 7.30 -7.31 -17.81
C LYS A 59 6.12 -8.15 -18.28
N GLU A 60 6.37 -9.20 -19.06
CA GLU A 60 5.34 -10.12 -19.56
C GLU A 60 4.81 -11.01 -18.43
N GLY A 61 5.67 -11.36 -17.47
CA GLY A 61 5.31 -12.14 -16.28
C GLY A 61 4.31 -11.42 -15.36
N VAL A 62 4.44 -10.09 -15.21
CA VAL A 62 3.47 -9.28 -14.46
C VAL A 62 2.08 -9.37 -15.08
N GLU A 63 1.98 -9.22 -16.40
CA GLU A 63 0.71 -9.33 -17.13
C GLU A 63 0.16 -10.77 -17.06
N PHE A 64 1.01 -11.78 -17.31
CA PHE A 64 0.65 -13.19 -17.22
C PHE A 64 0.09 -13.55 -15.83
N LEU A 65 0.77 -13.12 -14.76
CA LEU A 65 0.38 -13.42 -13.37
C LEU A 65 -1.01 -12.89 -13.04
N SER A 66 -1.38 -11.71 -13.54
CA SER A 66 -2.71 -11.15 -13.34
C SER A 66 -3.81 -12.03 -13.92
N TYR A 67 -3.66 -12.42 -15.19
CA TYR A 67 -4.61 -13.32 -15.82
C TYR A 67 -4.62 -14.69 -15.15
N ALA A 68 -3.45 -15.20 -14.75
CA ALA A 68 -3.34 -16.46 -14.03
C ALA A 68 -4.15 -16.44 -12.72
N ARG A 69 -4.06 -15.37 -11.93
CA ARG A 69 -4.84 -15.21 -10.69
C ARG A 69 -6.35 -15.24 -10.95
N GLN A 70 -6.83 -14.51 -11.96
CA GLN A 70 -8.26 -14.50 -12.30
C GLN A 70 -8.75 -15.87 -12.76
N VAL A 71 -7.99 -16.56 -13.62
CA VAL A 71 -8.37 -17.90 -14.10
C VAL A 71 -8.45 -18.89 -12.93
N VAL A 72 -7.48 -18.85 -12.02
CA VAL A 72 -7.47 -19.70 -10.82
C VAL A 72 -8.64 -19.36 -9.90
N GLU A 73 -8.90 -18.08 -9.63
CA GLU A 73 -10.03 -17.62 -8.80
C GLU A 73 -11.39 -18.08 -9.38
N GLN A 74 -11.59 -17.96 -10.69
CA GLN A 74 -12.83 -18.41 -11.34
C GLN A 74 -13.00 -19.94 -11.29
N ALA A 75 -11.92 -20.69 -11.47
CA ALA A 75 -11.95 -22.14 -11.32
C ALA A 75 -12.33 -22.54 -9.88
N GLU A 76 -11.79 -21.84 -8.88
CA GLU A 76 -12.05 -22.11 -7.47
C GLU A 76 -13.49 -21.75 -7.06
N LEU A 77 -14.05 -20.67 -7.60
CA LEU A 77 -15.48 -20.34 -7.43
C LEU A 77 -16.39 -21.43 -8.01
N LEU A 78 -16.03 -21.99 -9.17
CA LEU A 78 -16.75 -23.09 -9.79
C LEU A 78 -16.69 -24.36 -8.92
N GLU A 79 -15.48 -24.74 -8.48
CA GLU A 79 -15.28 -25.90 -7.61
C GLU A 79 -16.01 -25.75 -6.27
N SER A 80 -15.95 -24.58 -5.64
CA SER A 80 -16.66 -24.31 -4.39
C SER A 80 -18.17 -24.46 -4.55
N ARG A 81 -18.74 -23.94 -5.65
CA ARG A 81 -20.18 -23.98 -5.91
C ARG A 81 -20.72 -25.39 -6.16
N TYR A 82 -19.95 -26.25 -6.84
CA TYR A 82 -20.45 -27.53 -7.34
C TYR A 82 -19.88 -28.76 -6.65
N LEU A 83 -18.69 -28.66 -6.05
CA LEU A 83 -18.01 -29.80 -5.42
C LEU A 83 -18.03 -29.72 -3.89
N ASN A 84 -18.67 -28.71 -3.29
CA ASN A 84 -18.47 -28.33 -1.90
C ASN A 84 -16.97 -28.28 -1.55
N ALA A 85 -16.15 -27.90 -2.53
CA ALA A 85 -14.72 -27.79 -2.32
C ALA A 85 -14.49 -26.68 -1.30
N LYS A 86 -13.57 -26.93 -0.36
CA LYS A 86 -13.09 -25.87 0.52
C LYS A 86 -12.60 -24.69 -0.34
N PRO A 87 -13.01 -23.45 -0.03
CA PRO A 87 -12.44 -22.28 -0.70
C PRO A 87 -10.92 -22.33 -0.60
N SER A 88 -10.22 -21.97 -1.68
CA SER A 88 -8.80 -21.74 -1.62
C SER A 88 -8.49 -20.58 -0.67
N MET A 89 -7.28 -20.58 -0.12
CA MET A 89 -6.82 -19.48 0.71
C MET A 89 -6.81 -18.18 -0.10
N GLN A 90 -7.64 -17.21 0.29
CA GLN A 90 -7.67 -15.91 -0.37
C GLN A 90 -6.36 -15.16 -0.19
N HIS A 91 -5.87 -14.52 -1.25
CA HIS A 91 -4.68 -13.67 -1.19
C HIS A 91 -4.99 -12.27 -1.67
N PHE A 92 -4.72 -11.28 -0.83
CA PHE A 92 -4.86 -9.88 -1.17
C PHE A 92 -3.84 -9.06 -0.40
N SER A 93 -3.35 -7.99 -1.01
CA SER A 93 -2.27 -7.21 -0.42
C SER A 93 -2.38 -5.75 -0.80
N VAL A 94 -2.22 -4.89 0.20
CA VAL A 94 -2.22 -3.43 0.09
C VAL A 94 -0.94 -2.90 0.71
N SER A 95 -0.29 -1.96 0.03
CA SER A 95 0.79 -1.15 0.61
C SER A 95 0.33 0.30 0.70
N THR A 96 0.60 0.98 1.80
CA THR A 96 0.04 2.31 2.06
C THR A 96 1.01 3.17 2.85
N GLN A 97 0.93 4.48 2.67
CA GLN A 97 1.43 5.45 3.66
C GLN A 97 0.60 5.30 4.96
N HIS A 98 0.99 5.97 6.05
CA HIS A 98 0.43 5.77 7.39
C HIS A 98 -0.96 6.41 7.59
N TYR A 99 -1.95 5.93 6.84
CA TYR A 99 -3.32 6.41 6.85
C TYR A 99 -4.26 5.53 7.68
N ALA A 100 -4.86 6.11 8.71
CA ALA A 100 -5.83 5.40 9.56
C ALA A 100 -7.06 4.91 8.78
N PHE A 101 -7.56 5.70 7.82
CA PHE A 101 -8.71 5.30 6.98
C PHE A 101 -8.39 4.06 6.12
N ALA A 102 -7.14 3.87 5.71
CA ALA A 102 -6.73 2.69 4.95
C ALA A 102 -6.82 1.40 5.78
N VAL A 103 -6.52 1.51 7.08
CA VAL A 103 -6.66 0.41 8.05
C VAL A 103 -8.15 0.13 8.32
N ASN A 104 -8.97 1.16 8.53
CA ASN A 104 -10.43 1.00 8.70
C ASN A 104 -11.07 0.28 7.51
N ALA A 105 -10.76 0.73 6.29
CA ALA A 105 -11.25 0.10 5.06
C ALA A 105 -10.82 -1.38 4.98
N PHE A 106 -9.63 -1.71 5.49
CA PHE A 106 -9.11 -3.07 5.45
C PHE A 106 -9.85 -3.95 6.46
N VAL A 107 -10.13 -3.44 7.66
CA VAL A 107 -10.97 -4.12 8.66
C VAL A 107 -12.36 -4.41 8.06
N LYS A 108 -12.97 -3.42 7.40
CA LYS A 108 -14.28 -3.59 6.75
C LYS A 108 -14.24 -4.67 5.65
N LEU A 109 -13.24 -4.62 4.77
CA LEU A 109 -13.03 -5.63 3.73
C LEU A 109 -12.99 -7.04 4.33
N VAL A 110 -12.20 -7.25 5.39
CA VAL A 110 -12.05 -8.57 6.01
C VAL A 110 -13.36 -9.03 6.65
N ASN A 111 -14.10 -8.12 7.30
CA ASN A 111 -15.38 -8.47 7.93
C ASN A 111 -16.46 -8.86 6.90
N GLU A 112 -16.49 -8.21 5.74
CA GLU A 112 -17.53 -8.41 4.74
C GLU A 112 -17.18 -9.48 3.69
N HIS A 113 -15.90 -9.64 3.38
CA HIS A 113 -15.42 -10.46 2.27
C HIS A 113 -14.35 -11.48 2.67
N GLY A 114 -14.00 -11.58 3.96
CA GLY A 114 -13.12 -12.62 4.46
C GLY A 114 -13.81 -13.98 4.48
N HIS A 115 -13.26 -14.96 3.75
CA HIS A 115 -13.73 -16.35 3.77
C HIS A 115 -13.13 -17.13 4.98
N GLU A 116 -13.41 -18.44 5.07
CA GLU A 116 -12.90 -19.30 6.15
C GLU A 116 -11.36 -19.36 6.23
N GLU A 117 -10.65 -19.28 5.09
CA GLU A 117 -9.18 -19.34 5.03
C GLU A 117 -8.63 -18.18 4.16
N TYR A 118 -7.75 -17.34 4.72
CA TYR A 118 -7.15 -16.20 4.01
C TYR A 118 -5.70 -15.90 4.45
N GLU A 119 -4.89 -15.39 3.51
CA GLU A 119 -3.57 -14.77 3.70
C GLU A 119 -3.63 -13.35 3.11
N LEU A 120 -4.07 -12.39 3.93
CA LEU A 120 -4.20 -10.98 3.55
C LEU A 120 -3.10 -10.16 4.20
N ALA A 121 -2.63 -9.10 3.53
CA ALA A 121 -1.61 -8.22 4.11
C ALA A 121 -1.89 -6.74 3.84
N LEU A 122 -1.79 -5.94 4.90
CA LEU A 122 -1.74 -4.49 4.85
C LEU A 122 -0.35 -4.05 5.31
N ARG A 123 0.35 -3.26 4.49
CA ARG A 123 1.73 -2.84 4.74
C ARG A 123 1.79 -1.32 4.79
N GLU A 124 1.85 -0.76 5.98
CA GLU A 124 2.28 0.63 6.15
C GLU A 124 3.78 0.70 5.85
N THR A 125 4.19 1.46 4.82
CA THR A 125 5.59 1.55 4.40
C THR A 125 5.90 2.84 3.63
N LYS A 126 7.17 3.02 3.27
CA LYS A 126 7.74 4.16 2.54
C LYS A 126 7.16 4.28 1.14
N THR A 127 7.00 5.50 0.64
CA THR A 127 6.36 5.79 -0.65
C THR A 127 7.03 5.06 -1.83
N TYR A 128 8.36 4.98 -1.84
CA TYR A 128 9.09 4.23 -2.87
C TYR A 128 8.76 2.73 -2.83
N GLU A 129 8.68 2.15 -1.64
CA GLU A 129 8.38 0.73 -1.45
C GLU A 129 6.94 0.41 -1.85
N ILE A 130 5.99 1.32 -1.63
CA ILE A 130 4.60 1.17 -2.13
C ILE A 130 4.60 1.05 -3.65
N ILE A 131 5.34 1.92 -4.34
CA ILE A 131 5.43 1.90 -5.81
C ILE A 131 6.06 0.58 -6.29
N GLU A 132 7.15 0.13 -5.66
CA GLU A 132 7.79 -1.14 -6.01
C GLU A 132 6.92 -2.36 -5.67
N ASP A 133 6.19 -2.35 -4.56
CA ASP A 133 5.29 -3.43 -4.19
C ASP A 133 4.17 -3.62 -5.23
N VAL A 134 3.59 -2.52 -5.73
CA VAL A 134 2.54 -2.58 -6.75
C VAL A 134 3.09 -2.95 -8.12
N LYS A 135 4.23 -2.36 -8.51
CA LYS A 135 4.95 -2.70 -9.74
C LYS A 135 5.29 -4.19 -9.82
N ASN A 136 5.74 -4.79 -8.72
CA ASN A 136 6.15 -6.18 -8.66
C ASN A 136 5.02 -7.14 -8.27
N MET A 137 3.75 -6.68 -8.25
CA MET A 137 2.56 -7.48 -7.90
C MET A 137 2.60 -8.10 -6.50
N ARG A 138 3.39 -7.51 -5.58
CA ARG A 138 3.42 -7.88 -4.16
C ARG A 138 2.23 -7.31 -3.41
N SER A 139 1.79 -6.12 -3.82
CA SER A 139 0.51 -5.53 -3.44
C SER A 139 -0.29 -5.22 -4.69
N GLU A 140 -1.59 -5.42 -4.63
CA GLU A 140 -2.48 -5.09 -5.75
C GLU A 140 -2.77 -3.58 -5.79
N ILE A 141 -2.86 -2.98 -4.60
CA ILE A 141 -3.19 -1.57 -4.40
C ILE A 141 -2.08 -0.90 -3.57
N GLY A 142 -1.67 0.28 -4.02
CA GLY A 142 -0.81 1.19 -3.27
C GLY A 142 -1.57 2.45 -2.89
N ILE A 143 -1.44 3.00 -1.68
CA ILE A 143 -2.08 4.28 -1.30
C ILE A 143 -0.99 5.30 -0.98
N LEU A 144 -1.04 6.45 -1.66
CA LEU A 144 -0.08 7.54 -1.49
C LEU A 144 -0.73 8.89 -1.84
N TYR A 145 -0.10 9.99 -1.44
CA TYR A 145 -0.48 11.31 -1.95
C TYR A 145 0.47 11.86 -3.02
N VAL A 146 -0.05 12.79 -3.80
CA VAL A 146 0.72 13.70 -4.66
C VAL A 146 0.35 15.15 -4.36
N ASN A 147 1.29 16.06 -4.55
CA ASN A 147 1.07 17.51 -4.52
C ASN A 147 1.86 18.19 -5.66
N GLU A 148 1.83 19.53 -5.72
CA GLU A 148 2.55 20.28 -6.76
C GLU A 148 4.06 19.99 -6.74
N PHE A 149 4.63 19.85 -5.54
CA PHE A 149 6.06 19.65 -5.33
C PHE A 149 6.55 18.27 -5.81
N ASN A 150 5.90 17.18 -5.39
CA ASN A 150 6.35 15.82 -5.66
C ASN A 150 5.71 15.20 -6.93
N GLY A 151 4.60 15.76 -7.42
CA GLY A 151 3.75 15.14 -8.42
C GLY A 151 4.50 14.83 -9.72
N LYS A 152 5.38 15.73 -10.19
CA LYS A 152 6.20 15.50 -11.39
C LYS A 152 7.09 14.26 -11.28
N VAL A 153 7.70 14.05 -10.10
CA VAL A 153 8.59 12.92 -9.85
C VAL A 153 7.79 11.63 -9.70
N ILE A 154 6.74 11.65 -8.87
CA ILE A 154 5.88 10.48 -8.64
C ILE A 154 5.22 10.03 -9.94
N HIS A 155 4.57 10.92 -10.71
CA HIS A 155 3.93 10.54 -11.97
C HIS A 155 4.90 9.99 -13.01
N LYS A 156 6.14 10.49 -13.06
CA LYS A 156 7.17 9.93 -13.93
C LYS A 156 7.52 8.49 -13.54
N LEU A 157 7.68 8.22 -12.24
CA LEU A 157 7.94 6.89 -11.72
C LEU A 157 6.78 5.94 -12.00
N LEU A 158 5.54 6.34 -11.68
CA LEU A 158 4.34 5.54 -11.95
C LEU A 158 4.23 5.21 -13.43
N LYS A 159 4.46 6.17 -14.33
CA LYS A 159 4.46 5.93 -15.78
C LYS A 159 5.52 4.90 -16.19
N SER A 160 6.74 5.00 -15.64
CA SER A 160 7.82 4.05 -15.95
C SER A 160 7.57 2.64 -15.41
N ALA A 161 6.83 2.54 -14.31
CA ALA A 161 6.43 1.29 -13.67
C ALA A 161 5.10 0.72 -14.22
N ASN A 162 4.55 1.31 -15.28
CA ASN A 162 3.23 0.96 -15.85
C ASN A 162 2.08 1.00 -14.83
N LEU A 163 2.16 1.92 -13.87
CA LEU A 163 1.14 2.15 -12.85
C LEU A 163 0.27 3.35 -13.22
N GLN A 164 -0.97 3.32 -12.76
CA GLN A 164 -1.92 4.43 -12.81
C GLN A 164 -2.17 4.94 -11.41
N PHE A 165 -2.39 6.26 -11.30
CA PHE A 165 -2.85 6.92 -10.09
C PHE A 165 -4.33 7.24 -10.26
N ASN A 166 -5.12 6.88 -9.26
CA ASN A 166 -6.55 7.12 -9.21
C ASN A 166 -6.83 8.03 -8.01
N SER A 167 -7.45 9.18 -8.26
CA SER A 167 -7.80 10.12 -7.19
C SER A 167 -8.78 9.48 -6.21
N LEU A 168 -8.53 9.67 -4.91
CA LEU A 168 -9.43 9.26 -3.85
C LEU A 168 -10.11 10.49 -3.24
N PHE A 169 -9.33 11.48 -2.79
CA PHE A 169 -9.83 12.78 -2.32
C PHE A 169 -8.73 13.84 -2.34
N THR A 170 -9.13 15.10 -2.21
CA THR A 170 -8.20 16.23 -2.00
C THR A 170 -8.43 16.81 -0.60
N ALA A 171 -7.35 17.00 0.14
CA ALA A 171 -7.36 17.53 1.49
C ALA A 171 -6.53 18.81 1.59
N LYS A 172 -6.93 19.67 2.54
CA LYS A 172 -6.11 20.80 2.97
C LYS A 172 -5.20 20.38 4.12
N PRO A 173 -3.98 20.94 4.22
CA PRO A 173 -3.06 20.62 5.29
C PRO A 173 -3.64 20.93 6.67
N HIS A 174 -3.49 19.97 7.58
CA HIS A 174 -3.73 20.12 9.00
C HIS A 174 -2.48 19.73 9.77
N ILE A 175 -2.31 20.29 10.96
CA ILE A 175 -1.40 19.70 11.93
C ILE A 175 -2.17 18.69 12.77
N PHE A 176 -1.53 17.58 13.09
CA PHE A 176 -1.98 16.75 14.21
C PHE A 176 -1.21 17.17 15.45
N ILE A 177 -1.93 17.34 16.55
CA ILE A 177 -1.40 17.71 17.86
C ILE A 177 -2.20 17.01 18.95
N SER A 178 -1.63 16.89 20.16
CA SER A 178 -2.41 16.44 21.31
C SER A 178 -3.49 17.46 21.68
N ILE A 179 -4.63 17.00 22.20
CA ILE A 179 -5.66 17.85 22.83
C ILE A 179 -5.11 18.74 23.96
N LYS A 180 -3.97 18.37 24.55
CA LYS A 180 -3.29 19.14 25.61
C LYS A 180 -2.32 20.18 25.06
N ASN A 181 -2.00 20.15 23.76
CA ASN A 181 -1.09 21.11 23.13
C ASN A 181 -1.71 22.52 23.20
N PRO A 182 -0.94 23.60 23.51
CA PRO A 182 -1.46 24.96 23.55
C PRO A 182 -2.16 25.42 22.26
N LEU A 183 -1.72 24.90 21.10
CA LEU A 183 -2.31 25.21 19.80
C LEU A 183 -3.68 24.55 19.57
N ALA A 184 -4.10 23.59 20.41
CA ALA A 184 -5.41 22.93 20.33
C ALA A 184 -6.60 23.89 20.48
N LYS A 185 -6.38 25.09 21.03
CA LYS A 185 -7.40 26.12 21.20
C LYS A 185 -7.56 27.03 19.98
N GLN A 186 -6.68 26.91 18.99
CA GLN A 186 -6.71 27.72 17.79
C GLN A 186 -7.65 27.11 16.76
N SER A 187 -8.40 27.94 16.03
CA SER A 187 -9.20 27.48 14.88
C SER A 187 -8.34 27.23 13.64
N VAL A 188 -7.16 27.84 13.57
CA VAL A 188 -6.15 27.70 12.51
C VAL A 188 -4.78 28.03 13.08
N VAL A 189 -3.74 27.37 12.60
CA VAL A 189 -2.34 27.58 13.03
C VAL A 189 -1.49 28.05 11.85
N THR A 190 -0.53 28.94 12.08
CA THR A 190 0.44 29.37 11.07
C THR A 190 1.77 28.63 11.21
N ILE A 191 2.59 28.60 10.14
CA ILE A 191 3.92 27.98 10.17
C ILE A 191 4.82 28.60 11.26
N ASP A 192 4.73 29.91 11.48
CA ASP A 192 5.55 30.60 12.49
C ASP A 192 5.24 30.12 13.92
N GLN A 193 3.99 29.80 14.21
CA GLN A 193 3.59 29.25 15.51
C GLN A 193 4.13 27.84 15.77
N LEU A 194 4.56 27.12 14.71
CA LEU A 194 5.08 25.77 14.81
C LEU A 194 6.59 25.69 15.09
N GLN A 195 7.33 26.79 14.95
CA GLN A 195 8.80 26.78 14.99
C GLN A 195 9.38 26.27 16.31
N ASP A 196 8.66 26.45 17.42
CA ASP A 196 9.15 26.12 18.77
C ASP A 196 8.75 24.70 19.21
N TYR A 197 7.88 24.03 18.46
CA TYR A 197 7.42 22.67 18.76
C TYR A 197 8.25 21.62 18.00
N PRO A 198 8.48 20.43 18.57
CA PRO A 198 9.09 19.32 17.84
C PRO A 198 8.24 18.91 16.64
N TYR A 199 8.84 18.88 15.45
CA TYR A 199 8.24 18.33 14.24
C TYR A 199 8.51 16.82 14.16
N LEU A 200 7.49 16.03 13.88
CA LEU A 200 7.56 14.58 13.71
C LEU A 200 7.22 14.21 12.27
N SER A 201 8.04 13.34 11.69
CA SER A 201 7.87 12.85 10.32
C SER A 201 8.21 11.38 10.16
N PHE A 202 7.66 10.74 9.13
CA PHE A 202 7.98 9.37 8.76
C PHE A 202 9.31 9.28 7.99
N ASP A 203 10.17 8.34 8.36
CA ASP A 203 11.42 8.08 7.63
C ASP A 203 11.14 7.47 6.25
N GLN A 204 11.56 8.17 5.19
CA GLN A 204 11.46 7.69 3.81
C GLN A 204 12.77 7.10 3.28
N GLY A 205 13.77 6.89 4.15
CA GLY A 205 15.08 6.37 3.76
C GLY A 205 15.92 7.38 2.97
N GLU A 206 16.81 6.88 2.12
CA GLU A 206 17.80 7.71 1.41
C GLU A 206 17.43 7.96 -0.06
N TYR A 207 16.58 7.11 -0.64
CA TYR A 207 16.27 7.16 -2.07
C TYR A 207 15.22 8.23 -2.38
N ASN A 208 15.62 9.37 -2.93
CA ASN A 208 14.73 10.50 -3.29
C ASN A 208 13.75 10.88 -2.16
N SER A 209 14.15 10.69 -0.90
CA SER A 209 13.26 10.74 0.27
C SER A 209 12.50 12.05 0.40
N PHE A 210 13.08 13.14 -0.11
CA PHE A 210 12.45 14.45 -0.14
C PHE A 210 11.16 14.52 -0.96
N HIS A 211 11.12 13.85 -2.11
CA HIS A 211 9.92 13.76 -2.96
C HIS A 211 8.94 12.69 -2.47
N PHE A 212 9.33 11.89 -1.48
CA PHE A 212 8.57 10.76 -0.98
C PHE A 212 8.05 10.97 0.44
N SER A 213 8.35 12.11 1.07
CA SER A 213 7.86 12.47 2.41
C SER A 213 6.34 12.31 2.48
N GLU A 214 5.86 11.73 3.58
CA GLU A 214 4.43 11.56 3.84
C GLU A 214 3.78 12.88 4.28
N GLU A 215 4.56 13.74 4.91
CA GLU A 215 4.17 15.07 5.33
C GLU A 215 4.35 16.06 4.19
N ILE A 216 3.31 16.84 3.93
CA ILE A 216 3.41 18.00 3.03
C ILE A 216 4.36 19.04 3.63
N LEU A 217 5.04 19.80 2.78
CA LEU A 217 6.05 20.80 3.15
C LEU A 217 7.37 20.21 3.67
N SER A 218 7.78 19.06 3.14
CA SER A 218 9.07 18.41 3.44
C SER A 218 10.31 19.29 3.21
N THR A 219 10.16 20.40 2.47
CA THR A 219 11.19 21.39 2.19
C THR A 219 11.42 22.39 3.33
N LEU A 220 10.52 22.44 4.32
CA LEU A 220 10.64 23.36 5.44
C LEU A 220 11.74 22.92 6.41
N THR A 221 12.50 23.89 6.89
CA THR A 221 13.53 23.65 7.89
C THR A 221 12.92 23.74 9.28
N HIS A 222 13.04 22.66 10.06
CA HIS A 222 12.56 22.60 11.43
C HIS A 222 13.74 22.67 12.43
N LYS A 223 13.63 23.55 13.44
CA LYS A 223 14.64 23.66 14.51
C LYS A 223 14.75 22.39 15.36
N LYS A 224 13.62 21.68 15.52
CA LYS A 224 13.47 20.46 16.30
C LYS A 224 12.76 19.43 15.41
N SER A 225 13.44 18.34 15.04
CA SER A 225 12.89 17.33 14.14
C SER A 225 13.17 15.93 14.68
N ILE A 226 12.16 15.07 14.64
CA ILE A 226 12.24 13.65 15.00
C ILE A 226 11.67 12.83 13.84
N ARG A 227 12.38 11.78 13.44
CA ARG A 227 11.91 10.84 12.41
C ARG A 227 11.55 9.50 13.04
N VAL A 228 10.47 8.90 12.57
CA VAL A 228 9.90 7.64 13.09
C VAL A 228 9.44 6.75 11.94
N ASN A 229 9.15 5.49 12.22
CA ASN A 229 8.75 4.52 11.18
C ASN A 229 7.30 4.08 11.28
N ASP A 230 6.60 4.39 12.38
CA ASP A 230 5.25 3.89 12.63
C ASP A 230 4.39 4.93 13.35
N ARG A 231 3.07 4.82 13.13
CA ARG A 231 2.07 5.77 13.62
C ARG A 231 1.98 5.81 15.14
N ALA A 232 2.10 4.67 15.81
CA ALA A 232 1.98 4.60 17.28
C ALA A 232 3.14 5.35 17.97
N THR A 233 4.37 5.15 17.48
CA THR A 233 5.55 5.90 17.94
C THR A 233 5.40 7.39 17.64
N LEU A 234 4.96 7.77 16.43
CA LEU A 234 4.72 9.17 16.08
C LEU A 234 3.75 9.82 17.09
N PHE A 235 2.61 9.19 17.33
CA PHE A 235 1.57 9.72 18.20
C PHE A 235 1.97 9.77 19.67
N ASN A 236 2.64 8.74 20.20
CA ASN A 236 3.12 8.75 21.58
C ASN A 236 4.16 9.86 21.82
N LEU A 237 5.09 10.07 20.89
CA LEU A 237 6.08 11.15 20.99
C LEU A 237 5.44 12.52 20.85
N LEU A 238 4.51 12.67 19.93
CA LEU A 238 3.78 13.93 19.73
C LEU A 238 2.97 14.33 20.97
N ILE A 239 2.32 13.37 21.64
CA ILE A 239 1.63 13.59 22.91
C ILE A 239 2.62 13.94 24.03
N GLY A 240 3.69 13.14 24.19
CA GLY A 240 4.64 13.31 25.28
C GLY A 240 5.50 14.58 25.19
N LEU A 241 5.72 15.10 23.99
CA LEU A 241 6.62 16.22 23.73
C LEU A 241 5.90 17.52 23.33
N ASN A 242 4.57 17.54 23.32
CA ASN A 242 3.78 18.59 22.66
C ASN A 242 4.25 18.84 21.22
N GLY A 243 4.58 17.77 20.49
CA GLY A 243 5.01 17.87 19.10
C GLY A 243 3.84 18.12 18.14
N TYR A 244 4.17 18.12 16.85
CA TYR A 244 3.20 18.11 15.77
C TYR A 244 3.72 17.31 14.56
N THR A 245 2.81 16.86 13.72
CA THR A 245 3.09 16.43 12.35
C THR A 245 2.09 17.10 11.40
N ILE A 246 2.38 17.16 10.10
CA ILE A 246 1.52 17.78 9.10
C ILE A 246 0.91 16.67 8.23
N SER A 247 -0.42 16.65 8.12
CA SER A 247 -1.16 15.58 7.43
C SER A 247 -2.48 16.08 6.82
N THR A 248 -3.31 15.16 6.34
CA THR A 248 -4.55 15.40 5.56
C THR A 248 -5.74 15.91 6.38
N GLY A 249 -5.64 15.97 7.70
CA GLY A 249 -6.79 16.29 8.56
C GLY A 249 -7.72 15.12 8.86
N VAL A 250 -7.59 14.02 8.11
CA VAL A 250 -8.43 12.82 8.27
C VAL A 250 -7.92 11.99 9.44
N LEU A 251 -8.75 11.84 10.47
CA LEU A 251 -8.49 11.02 11.65
C LEU A 251 -9.62 10.02 11.84
N SER A 252 -9.26 8.78 12.17
CA SER A 252 -10.21 7.78 12.65
C SER A 252 -10.15 7.78 14.19
N ALA A 253 -11.21 8.27 14.83
CA ALA A 253 -11.31 8.28 16.30
C ALA A 253 -11.26 6.85 16.88
N ASP A 254 -11.82 5.88 16.16
CA ASP A 254 -11.85 4.46 16.56
C ASP A 254 -10.45 3.84 16.65
N LEU A 255 -9.50 4.31 15.83
CA LEU A 255 -8.13 3.80 15.83
C LEU A 255 -7.14 4.64 16.65
N ASN A 256 -7.34 5.96 16.70
CA ASN A 256 -6.36 6.89 17.26
C ASN A 256 -6.72 7.36 18.68
N GLY A 257 -7.91 7.00 19.16
CA GLY A 257 -8.47 7.55 20.39
C GLY A 257 -8.77 9.05 20.27
N ASN A 258 -9.10 9.66 21.41
CA ASN A 258 -9.55 11.06 21.47
C ASN A 258 -8.47 12.05 21.95
N GLU A 259 -7.21 11.61 22.03
CA GLU A 259 -6.11 12.46 22.54
C GLU A 259 -5.40 13.28 21.45
N ILE A 260 -5.68 13.01 20.18
CA ILE A 260 -5.08 13.69 19.03
C ILE A 260 -6.18 14.35 18.22
N ILE A 261 -5.97 15.60 17.86
CA ILE A 261 -6.92 16.37 17.07
C ILE A 261 -6.24 16.98 15.84
N PRO A 262 -7.02 17.20 14.76
CA PRO A 262 -6.56 17.97 13.62
C PRO A 262 -6.81 19.45 13.88
N VAL A 263 -5.83 20.29 13.56
CA VAL A 263 -6.02 21.75 13.51
C VAL A 263 -5.61 22.25 12.13
N PRO A 264 -6.46 23.03 11.43
CA PRO A 264 -6.12 23.55 10.10
C PRO A 264 -4.81 24.33 10.09
N LEU A 265 -4.01 24.13 9.05
CA LEU A 265 -2.78 24.89 8.81
C LEU A 265 -3.07 26.01 7.82
N ALA A 266 -2.71 27.25 8.15
CA ALA A 266 -2.90 28.44 7.31
C ALA A 266 -1.91 28.46 6.14
N ILE A 267 -2.14 27.62 5.14
CA ILE A 267 -1.38 27.56 3.90
C ILE A 267 -2.28 27.19 2.72
N GLU A 268 -2.00 27.76 1.55
CA GLU A 268 -2.73 27.49 0.31
C GLU A 268 -2.04 26.36 -0.46
N GLU A 269 -2.08 25.15 0.11
CA GLU A 269 -1.52 23.94 -0.48
C GLU A 269 -2.57 22.82 -0.47
N GLU A 270 -2.44 21.86 -1.38
CA GLU A 270 -3.36 20.74 -1.50
C GLU A 270 -2.61 19.39 -1.43
N ILE A 271 -3.24 18.44 -0.73
CA ILE A 271 -2.78 17.06 -0.64
C ILE A 271 -3.77 16.21 -1.44
N HIS A 272 -3.35 15.71 -2.61
CA HIS A 272 -4.18 14.82 -3.42
C HIS A 272 -3.88 13.38 -3.06
N VAL A 273 -4.71 12.80 -2.20
CA VAL A 273 -4.59 11.39 -1.81
C VAL A 273 -5.23 10.53 -2.88
N GLY A 274 -4.55 9.46 -3.25
CA GLY A 274 -5.06 8.50 -4.21
C GLY A 274 -4.48 7.12 -4.03
N TRP A 275 -4.91 6.23 -4.90
CA TRP A 275 -4.41 4.87 -4.93
C TRP A 275 -3.84 4.53 -6.31
N ILE A 276 -2.79 3.72 -6.29
CA ILE A 276 -2.11 3.23 -7.47
C ILE A 276 -2.41 1.76 -7.70
N SER A 277 -2.50 1.39 -8.98
CA SER A 277 -2.66 0.03 -9.45
C SER A 277 -1.90 -0.14 -10.77
N HIS A 278 -1.63 -1.39 -11.16
CA HIS A 278 -1.00 -1.66 -12.44
C HIS A 278 -1.99 -1.45 -13.60
N ARG A 279 -1.58 -0.74 -14.66
CA ARG A 279 -2.48 -0.33 -15.76
C ARG A 279 -3.08 -1.49 -16.55
N SER A 280 -2.28 -2.54 -16.73
CA SER A 280 -2.65 -3.69 -17.56
C SER A 280 -3.35 -4.80 -16.77
N VAL A 281 -3.62 -4.59 -15.49
CA VAL A 281 -4.13 -5.62 -14.57
C VAL A 281 -5.43 -5.10 -13.97
N PRO A 282 -6.59 -5.72 -14.25
CA PRO A 282 -7.81 -5.33 -13.58
C PRO A 282 -7.76 -5.78 -12.12
N LEU A 283 -8.53 -5.09 -11.28
CA LEU A 283 -8.64 -5.43 -9.86
C LEU A 283 -9.34 -6.78 -9.68
N SER A 284 -8.90 -7.52 -8.67
CA SER A 284 -9.60 -8.66 -8.11
C SER A 284 -10.92 -8.23 -7.44
N LEU A 285 -11.76 -9.20 -7.08
CA LEU A 285 -12.98 -8.91 -6.32
C LEU A 285 -12.67 -8.21 -4.98
N LEU A 286 -11.64 -8.68 -4.27
CA LEU A 286 -11.18 -8.06 -3.03
C LEU A 286 -10.58 -6.66 -3.26
N GLY A 287 -9.84 -6.48 -4.36
CA GLY A 287 -9.32 -5.17 -4.75
C GLY A 287 -10.42 -4.16 -5.00
N ALA A 288 -11.45 -4.53 -5.77
CA ALA A 288 -12.60 -3.68 -6.02
C ALA A 288 -13.38 -3.36 -4.72
N ALA A 289 -13.65 -4.37 -3.89
CA ALA A 289 -14.31 -4.19 -2.60
C ALA A 289 -13.53 -3.27 -1.66
N TYR A 290 -12.19 -3.37 -1.64
CA TYR A 290 -11.34 -2.51 -0.82
C TYR A 290 -11.39 -1.04 -1.27
N ILE A 291 -11.46 -0.77 -2.58
CA ILE A 291 -11.62 0.60 -3.09
C ILE A 291 -12.95 1.20 -2.66
N GLU A 292 -14.04 0.43 -2.64
CA GLU A 292 -15.33 0.92 -2.11
C GLU A 292 -15.26 1.18 -0.61
N ALA A 293 -14.68 0.26 0.16
CA ALA A 293 -14.47 0.45 1.60
C ALA A 293 -13.59 1.68 1.91
N LEU A 294 -12.59 1.99 1.07
CA LEU A 294 -11.78 3.21 1.21
C LEU A 294 -12.62 4.47 1.02
N LYS A 295 -13.47 4.52 -0.01
CA LYS A 295 -14.33 5.69 -0.28
C LYS A 295 -15.29 5.96 0.87
N GLU A 296 -15.84 4.90 1.45
CA GLU A 296 -16.74 5.01 2.61
C GLU A 296 -16.00 5.50 3.86
N ALA A 297 -14.81 4.95 4.14
CA ALA A 297 -13.99 5.33 5.29
C ALA A 297 -13.48 6.78 5.29
N ILE A 298 -13.63 7.51 4.17
CA ILE A 298 -13.29 8.94 4.05
C ILE A 298 -14.53 9.83 4.18
N GLY A 299 -15.73 9.27 3.96
CA GLY A 299 -17.01 9.97 4.09
C GLY A 299 -17.60 9.94 5.51
N GLU A 300 -17.04 9.13 6.39
CA GLU A 300 -17.33 9.06 7.84
C GLU A 300 -16.54 10.13 8.62
#